data_AF-A0A3D4X4N2-F1
#
_entry.id   AF-A0A3D4X4N2-F1
#
_cell.length_a   1.000
_cell.length_b   1.000
_cell.length_c   1.000
_cell.angle_alpha   90.00
_cell.angle_beta   90.00
_cell.angle_gamma   90.00
#
_symmetry.space_group_name_H-M   'P 1'
#
loop_
_entity.id
_entity.type
_entity.pdbx_description
1 polymer ?
#
loop_
_entity_poly.entity_id
_entity_poly.type
_entity_poly.pdbx_seq_one_letter_code
_entity_poly.pdbx_strand_id
1 'polypeptide(L)'
;MVINSTVRRRTLLAAAGGFAVAPWIAGTAHAAVPKIYIDPGHGGTDAGAVGNGLQEKALTLNIALQVRNILQANWSVDVRMSRTTDITRSLDYRTNDANAWGAHLFVSVHINAGGGTGFESYRYPTADTATVNLHNALHSKIIAGMRSVGSVTDRGKKTANFHVLRESNMPAVLTENLFIDTVADANLLKNASFLTATANGHAQGIAQYLGLGTPPPSYTTTVDNATAGRFTASANWGTSSFSAQRHGADYRFANPVLASDAAWFKVNIPAAGNYRVDVWHPADPGYSSSAPHVIVTASGNQSVNVDQRTGGGTWRSIGTFSLAAGDRDLIGVSRWTSAAGYVIADAVRVTRV
;
A
#
# COMPACT_ATOMS: atom_id res chain seq x y z
N MET A 1 -15.90 73.37 -44.71
CA MET A 1 -14.47 73.09 -44.96
C MET A 1 -14.39 71.66 -45.48
N VAL A 2 -14.42 71.38 -46.79
CA VAL A 2 -13.59 71.82 -47.95
C VAL A 2 -12.30 71.01 -48.08
N ILE A 3 -12.38 69.86 -48.81
CA ILE A 3 -11.32 69.16 -49.59
C ILE A 3 -10.13 68.61 -48.73
N ASN A 4 -9.37 67.51 -48.98
CA ASN A 4 -9.19 66.47 -50.03
C ASN A 4 -8.82 65.12 -49.32
N SER A 5 -8.38 63.99 -49.89
CA SER A 5 -8.13 63.53 -51.28
C SER A 5 -8.17 61.99 -51.42
N THR A 6 -8.61 61.55 -52.59
CA THR A 6 -8.15 60.41 -53.43
C THR A 6 -6.96 59.53 -52.95
N VAL A 7 -7.07 58.19 -53.06
CA VAL A 7 -6.22 57.29 -53.92
C VAL A 7 -6.43 55.78 -53.67
N ARG A 8 -6.84 55.08 -54.75
CA ARG A 8 -6.60 53.67 -55.15
C ARG A 8 -6.55 52.54 -54.10
N ARG A 9 -7.49 51.59 -54.24
CA ARG A 9 -7.28 50.18 -53.87
C ARG A 9 -5.99 49.65 -54.54
N ARG A 10 -5.17 48.90 -53.81
CA ARG A 10 -4.15 47.99 -54.36
C ARG A 10 -4.23 46.65 -53.66
N THR A 11 -4.15 45.58 -54.46
CA THR A 11 -4.16 44.19 -54.01
C THR A 11 -2.92 43.89 -53.17
N LEU A 12 -3.07 43.11 -52.11
CA LEU A 12 -1.98 42.43 -51.42
C LEU A 12 -2.29 40.94 -51.38
N LEU A 13 -1.31 40.12 -51.77
CA LEU A 13 -1.45 38.67 -51.86
C LEU A 13 -1.63 38.05 -50.46
N ALA A 14 -2.38 36.96 -50.39
CA ALA A 14 -2.44 36.14 -49.20
C ALA A 14 -1.09 35.44 -48.96
N ALA A 15 -0.40 35.80 -47.87
CA ALA A 15 0.64 34.96 -47.30
C ALA A 15 -0.02 33.94 -46.37
N ALA A 16 0.09 32.65 -46.69
CA ALA A 16 -0.54 31.58 -45.92
C ALA A 16 0.19 31.33 -44.59
N GLY A 17 -0.12 32.14 -43.58
CA GLY A 17 0.33 31.93 -42.20
C GLY A 17 -0.33 30.70 -41.58
N GLY A 18 0.26 29.53 -41.83
CA GLY A 18 -0.23 28.25 -41.31
C GLY A 18 -0.07 28.13 -39.80
N PHE A 19 -1.06 28.63 -39.05
CA PHE A 19 -1.22 28.30 -37.63
C PHE A 19 -1.54 26.81 -37.52
N ALA A 20 -0.51 26.01 -37.22
CA ALA A 20 -0.68 24.62 -36.82
C ALA A 20 -1.44 24.60 -35.49
N VAL A 21 -2.76 24.41 -35.56
CA VAL A 21 -3.60 24.18 -34.38
C VAL A 21 -3.17 22.82 -33.81
N ALA A 22 -2.29 22.85 -32.82
CA ALA A 22 -1.88 21.66 -32.10
C ALA A 22 -3.14 20.95 -31.59
N PRO A 23 -3.34 19.65 -31.90
CA PRO A 23 -4.48 18.93 -31.39
C PRO A 23 -4.49 19.03 -29.88
N TRP A 24 -5.61 19.52 -29.32
CA TRP A 24 -5.85 19.37 -27.89
C TRP A 24 -6.03 17.88 -27.64
N ILE A 25 -4.94 17.21 -27.27
CA ILE A 25 -4.96 15.83 -26.79
C ILE A 25 -5.85 15.86 -25.55
N ALA A 26 -7.09 15.41 -25.70
CA ALA A 26 -8.02 15.27 -24.59
C ALA A 26 -7.34 14.39 -23.55
N GLY A 27 -6.95 14.99 -22.42
CA GLY A 27 -6.31 14.26 -21.33
C GLY A 27 -7.19 13.08 -20.97
N THR A 28 -6.60 11.88 -20.96
CA THR A 28 -7.32 10.64 -20.68
C THR A 28 -8.15 10.83 -19.42
N ALA A 29 -9.48 10.72 -19.54
CA ALA A 29 -10.37 10.84 -18.40
C ALA A 29 -9.90 9.85 -17.33
N HIS A 30 -9.38 10.35 -16.21
CA HIS A 30 -8.91 9.50 -15.13
C HIS A 30 -10.08 8.59 -14.71
N ALA A 31 -9.92 7.28 -14.92
CA ALA A 31 -10.91 6.31 -14.47
C ALA A 31 -11.17 6.54 -12.98
N ALA A 32 -12.44 6.73 -12.61
CA ALA A 32 -12.80 7.14 -11.26
C ALA A 32 -12.24 6.16 -10.23
N VAL A 33 -11.41 6.67 -9.31
CA VAL A 33 -10.68 5.87 -8.31
C VAL A 33 -11.66 4.92 -7.62
N PRO A 34 -11.48 3.59 -7.73
CA PRO A 34 -12.50 2.66 -7.25
C PRO A 34 -12.69 2.72 -5.74
N LYS A 35 -13.94 2.93 -5.32
CA LYS A 35 -14.34 2.99 -3.91
C LYS A 35 -14.67 1.60 -3.39
N ILE A 36 -13.86 1.12 -2.45
CA ILE A 36 -14.00 -0.20 -1.81
C ILE A 36 -14.45 0.01 -0.37
N TYR A 37 -15.58 -0.60 0.01
CA TYR A 37 -16.03 -0.61 1.40
C TYR A 37 -15.71 -1.94 2.06
N ILE A 38 -14.98 -1.91 3.18
CA ILE A 38 -14.63 -3.10 3.96
C ILE A 38 -15.29 -3.02 5.33
N ASP A 39 -16.06 -4.04 5.68
CA ASP A 39 -16.84 -4.10 6.91
C ASP A 39 -16.30 -5.20 7.84
N PRO A 40 -15.49 -4.88 8.87
CA PRO A 40 -15.09 -5.87 9.87
C PRO A 40 -16.28 -6.15 10.80
N GLY A 41 -16.77 -7.39 10.78
CA GLY A 41 -17.92 -7.84 11.57
C GLY A 41 -17.81 -7.50 13.06
N HIS A 42 -18.95 -7.35 13.73
CA HIS A 42 -19.03 -7.10 15.19
C HIS A 42 -18.28 -5.83 15.62
N GLY A 43 -17.86 -5.72 16.89
CA GLY A 43 -17.07 -4.60 17.41
C GLY A 43 -17.65 -3.96 18.68
N GLY A 44 -16.76 -3.41 19.51
CA GLY A 44 -17.08 -2.74 20.77
C GLY A 44 -17.74 -3.70 21.77
N THR A 45 -19.00 -3.43 22.08
CA THR A 45 -19.86 -4.25 22.96
C THR A 45 -20.22 -5.62 22.37
N ASP A 46 -20.14 -5.76 21.05
CA ASP A 46 -20.39 -7.01 20.35
C ASP A 46 -19.06 -7.71 20.04
N ALA A 47 -18.83 -8.88 20.65
CA ALA A 47 -17.61 -9.66 20.47
C ALA A 47 -17.59 -10.50 19.18
N GLY A 48 -18.77 -10.72 18.58
CA GLY A 48 -18.99 -11.86 17.68
C GLY A 48 -18.79 -13.19 18.39
N ALA A 49 -18.47 -14.23 17.63
CA ALA A 49 -18.12 -15.53 18.17
C ALA A 49 -16.83 -15.47 19.03
N VAL A 50 -16.80 -16.26 20.10
CA VAL A 50 -15.67 -16.36 21.04
C VAL A 50 -15.34 -17.83 21.27
N GLY A 51 -14.10 -18.23 21.01
CA GLY A 51 -13.68 -19.63 21.07
C GLY A 51 -12.16 -19.77 21.08
N ASN A 52 -11.63 -20.84 21.70
CA ASN A 52 -10.20 -21.17 21.71
C ASN A 52 -9.23 -20.05 22.15
N GLY A 53 -9.70 -19.07 22.94
CA GLY A 53 -8.92 -17.88 23.35
C GLY A 53 -8.92 -16.73 22.34
N LEU A 54 -9.79 -16.78 21.32
CA LEU A 54 -9.95 -15.78 20.27
C LEU A 54 -11.31 -15.09 20.37
N GLN A 55 -11.40 -13.87 19.82
CA GLN A 55 -12.65 -13.13 19.63
C GLN A 55 -12.77 -12.74 18.16
N GLU A 56 -13.92 -13.00 17.54
CA GLU A 56 -14.19 -12.67 16.14
C GLU A 56 -13.97 -11.18 15.85
N LYS A 57 -14.47 -10.27 16.70
CA LYS A 57 -14.30 -8.82 16.52
C LYS A 57 -12.84 -8.35 16.40
N ALA A 58 -11.89 -9.11 16.92
CA ALA A 58 -10.45 -8.80 16.85
C ALA A 58 -9.82 -9.39 15.58
N LEU A 59 -10.18 -10.63 15.20
CA LEU A 59 -9.72 -11.29 13.98
C LEU A 59 -10.22 -10.56 12.72
N THR A 60 -11.52 -10.25 12.68
CA THR A 60 -12.16 -9.51 11.58
C THR A 60 -11.51 -8.15 11.35
N LEU A 61 -11.28 -7.40 12.43
CA LEU A 61 -10.57 -6.11 12.37
C LEU A 61 -9.14 -6.26 11.87
N ASN A 62 -8.38 -7.25 12.37
CA ASN A 62 -7.01 -7.52 11.94
C ASN A 62 -6.94 -7.83 10.43
N ILE A 63 -7.74 -8.79 9.96
CA ILE A 63 -7.82 -9.16 8.54
C ILE A 63 -8.22 -7.94 7.71
N ALA A 64 -9.30 -7.25 8.04
CA ALA A 64 -9.81 -6.11 7.27
C ALA A 64 -8.82 -4.93 7.21
N LEU A 65 -8.09 -4.63 8.29
CA LEU A 65 -7.02 -3.63 8.29
C LEU A 65 -5.86 -4.05 7.36
N GLN A 66 -5.49 -5.33 7.34
CA GLN A 66 -4.50 -5.84 6.38
C GLN A 66 -5.01 -5.74 4.94
N VAL A 67 -6.27 -6.10 4.65
CA VAL A 67 -6.87 -5.97 3.30
C VAL A 67 -6.82 -4.53 2.82
N ARG A 68 -7.22 -3.56 3.66
CA ARG A 68 -7.10 -2.12 3.35
C ARG A 68 -5.65 -1.74 3.01
N ASN A 69 -4.70 -2.10 3.87
CA ASN A 69 -3.29 -1.73 3.71
C ASN A 69 -2.70 -2.32 2.41
N ILE A 70 -2.99 -3.59 2.10
CA ILE A 70 -2.53 -4.25 0.87
C ILE A 70 -3.12 -3.56 -0.36
N LEU A 71 -4.43 -3.24 -0.33
CA LEU A 71 -5.12 -2.55 -1.42
C LEU A 71 -4.54 -1.16 -1.70
N GLN A 72 -4.43 -0.32 -0.66
CA GLN A 72 -3.96 1.07 -0.77
C GLN A 72 -2.48 1.19 -1.15
N ALA A 73 -1.69 0.16 -0.86
CA ALA A 73 -0.30 0.10 -1.28
C ALA A 73 -0.18 -0.26 -2.77
N ASN A 74 -0.78 -1.39 -3.17
CA ASN A 74 -0.61 -2.01 -4.49
C ASN A 74 -1.38 -1.30 -5.62
N TRP A 75 -2.54 -0.69 -5.36
CA TRP A 75 -3.40 -0.13 -6.40
C TRP A 75 -3.92 1.27 -6.05
N SER A 76 -4.24 2.06 -7.09
CA SER A 76 -4.90 3.35 -6.93
C SER A 76 -6.40 3.15 -6.66
N VAL A 77 -6.75 3.03 -5.37
CA VAL A 77 -8.11 2.80 -4.88
C VAL A 77 -8.40 3.65 -3.64
N ASP A 78 -9.67 3.98 -3.43
CA ASP A 78 -10.16 4.64 -2.21
C ASP A 78 -10.83 3.57 -1.33
N VAL A 79 -10.52 3.52 -0.04
CA VAL A 79 -10.93 2.42 0.84
C VAL A 79 -11.50 2.96 2.16
N ARG A 80 -12.82 2.82 2.31
CA ARG A 80 -13.54 3.13 3.55
C ARG A 80 -13.75 1.86 4.36
N MET A 81 -13.78 2.00 5.69
CA MET A 81 -14.11 0.92 6.61
C MET A 81 -15.19 1.35 7.58
N SER A 82 -16.14 0.46 7.89
CA SER A 82 -17.19 0.75 8.89
C SER A 82 -16.61 1.05 10.27
N ARG A 83 -15.52 0.35 10.63
CA ARG A 83 -14.67 0.61 11.79
C ARG A 83 -13.20 0.35 11.47
N THR A 84 -12.32 1.15 12.07
CA THR A 84 -10.85 0.98 12.04
C THR A 84 -10.26 0.64 13.41
N THR A 85 -11.11 0.61 14.44
CA THR A 85 -10.81 0.33 15.85
C THR A 85 -11.90 -0.59 16.43
N ASP A 86 -11.77 -0.92 17.72
CA ASP A 86 -12.79 -1.70 18.42
C ASP A 86 -13.97 -0.84 18.89
N ILE A 87 -14.93 -0.58 18.00
CA ILE A 87 -16.14 0.21 18.25
C ILE A 87 -17.39 -0.49 17.72
N THR A 88 -18.50 -0.31 18.43
CA THR A 88 -19.81 -0.86 18.03
C THR A 88 -20.34 -0.13 16.80
N ARG A 89 -20.75 -0.88 15.78
CA ARG A 89 -21.47 -0.37 14.59
C ARG A 89 -22.71 -1.23 14.33
N SER A 90 -23.88 -0.59 14.27
CA SER A 90 -25.14 -1.26 13.89
C SER A 90 -25.08 -1.73 12.43
N LEU A 91 -25.97 -2.66 12.07
CA LEU A 91 -26.06 -3.17 10.70
C LEU A 91 -26.46 -2.04 9.74
N ASP A 92 -27.41 -1.19 10.14
CA ASP A 92 -27.85 -0.03 9.36
C ASP A 92 -26.73 1.00 9.14
N TYR A 93 -25.82 1.18 10.10
CA TYR A 93 -24.68 2.09 9.90
C TYR A 93 -23.78 1.59 8.76
N ARG A 94 -23.48 0.28 8.74
CA ARG A 94 -22.53 -0.33 7.80
C ARG A 94 -23.01 -0.21 6.36
N THR A 95 -24.30 -0.43 6.13
CA THR A 95 -24.92 -0.30 4.81
C THR A 95 -25.15 1.15 4.42
N ASN A 96 -25.68 2.00 5.32
CA ASN A 96 -25.95 3.39 4.99
C ASN A 96 -24.68 4.23 4.72
N ASP A 97 -23.57 4.00 5.42
CA ASP A 97 -22.29 4.65 5.15
C ASP A 97 -21.69 4.20 3.80
N ALA A 98 -21.77 2.90 3.47
CA ALA A 98 -21.36 2.38 2.16
C ALA A 98 -22.22 2.96 1.01
N ASN A 99 -23.54 3.01 1.21
CA ASN A 99 -24.52 3.54 0.27
C ASN A 99 -24.31 5.05 0.05
N ALA A 100 -24.23 5.84 1.13
CA ALA A 100 -24.10 7.30 1.07
C ALA A 100 -22.73 7.76 0.52
N TRP A 101 -21.67 7.00 0.73
CA TRP A 101 -20.36 7.25 0.11
C TRP A 101 -20.32 6.87 -1.38
N GLY A 102 -21.26 6.05 -1.85
CA GLY A 102 -21.28 5.51 -3.21
C GLY A 102 -20.13 4.52 -3.44
N ALA A 103 -20.01 3.50 -2.57
CA ALA A 103 -19.05 2.42 -2.78
C ALA A 103 -19.34 1.65 -4.08
N HIS A 104 -18.30 1.23 -4.79
CA HIS A 104 -18.44 0.39 -5.99
C HIS A 104 -18.56 -1.11 -5.64
N LEU A 105 -18.13 -1.50 -4.44
CA LEU A 105 -18.33 -2.83 -3.86
C LEU A 105 -18.23 -2.81 -2.32
N PHE A 106 -18.82 -3.82 -1.70
CA PHE A 106 -18.88 -4.02 -0.26
C PHE A 106 -18.40 -5.43 0.12
N VAL A 107 -17.46 -5.53 1.07
CA VAL A 107 -16.96 -6.82 1.58
C VAL A 107 -17.02 -6.83 3.10
N SER A 108 -17.91 -7.65 3.66
CA SER A 108 -17.97 -7.90 5.10
C SER A 108 -17.10 -9.12 5.46
N VAL A 109 -16.37 -9.01 6.57
CA VAL A 109 -15.36 -9.99 7.01
C VAL A 109 -15.76 -10.52 8.39
N HIS A 110 -16.00 -11.82 8.47
CA HIS A 110 -16.50 -12.56 9.63
C HIS A 110 -15.67 -13.83 9.92
N ILE A 111 -15.90 -14.44 11.10
CA ILE A 111 -15.33 -15.73 11.52
C ILE A 111 -16.46 -16.60 12.08
N ASN A 112 -16.59 -17.82 11.57
CA ASN A 112 -17.76 -18.67 11.79
C ASN A 112 -17.71 -19.41 13.15
N ALA A 113 -18.80 -20.05 13.53
CA ALA A 113 -18.92 -20.90 14.71
C ALA A 113 -20.03 -21.96 14.54
N GLY A 114 -20.14 -22.91 15.48
CA GLY A 114 -21.15 -23.96 15.46
C GLY A 114 -20.63 -25.32 14.99
N GLY A 115 -19.36 -25.64 15.29
CA GLY A 115 -18.78 -26.97 15.07
C GLY A 115 -18.44 -27.32 13.62
N GLY A 116 -18.23 -26.31 12.76
CA GLY A 116 -17.74 -26.50 11.39
C GLY A 116 -16.22 -26.47 11.26
N THR A 117 -15.72 -26.61 10.03
CA THR A 117 -14.32 -26.36 9.66
C THR A 117 -14.26 -25.92 8.21
N GLY A 118 -13.41 -24.94 7.90
CA GLY A 118 -13.14 -24.44 6.56
C GLY A 118 -13.79 -23.09 6.22
N PHE A 119 -13.52 -22.64 5.00
CA PHE A 119 -13.92 -21.33 4.49
C PHE A 119 -15.25 -21.39 3.72
N GLU A 120 -16.17 -20.46 3.99
CA GLU A 120 -17.37 -20.20 3.18
C GLU A 120 -17.54 -18.69 2.91
N SER A 121 -18.43 -18.35 1.99
CA SER A 121 -18.74 -16.95 1.68
C SER A 121 -20.15 -16.80 1.12
N TYR A 122 -20.78 -15.67 1.38
CA TYR A 122 -22.20 -15.43 1.16
C TYR A 122 -22.47 -14.20 0.28
N ARG A 123 -23.48 -14.31 -0.58
CA ARG A 123 -24.17 -13.19 -1.23
C ARG A 123 -25.67 -13.24 -0.91
N TYR A 124 -26.40 -12.15 -1.18
CA TYR A 124 -27.87 -12.19 -1.08
C TYR A 124 -28.47 -13.16 -2.14
N PRO A 125 -29.58 -13.89 -1.87
CA PRO A 125 -30.06 -14.94 -2.78
C PRO A 125 -30.40 -14.46 -4.19
N THR A 126 -31.10 -13.33 -4.31
CA THR A 126 -31.49 -12.71 -5.59
C THR A 126 -30.51 -11.63 -6.05
N ALA A 127 -29.23 -11.74 -5.67
CA ALA A 127 -28.19 -10.79 -6.10
C ALA A 127 -27.89 -10.88 -7.60
N ASP A 128 -27.37 -9.78 -8.14
CA ASP A 128 -27.16 -9.56 -9.57
C ASP A 128 -25.84 -10.18 -10.11
N THR A 129 -25.63 -10.06 -11.43
CA THR A 129 -24.43 -10.54 -12.11
C THR A 129 -23.14 -9.90 -11.57
N ALA A 130 -23.16 -8.61 -11.20
CA ALA A 130 -22.00 -7.93 -10.65
C ALA A 130 -21.62 -8.51 -9.28
N THR A 131 -22.60 -8.76 -8.40
CA THR A 131 -22.40 -9.45 -7.11
C THR A 131 -21.91 -10.89 -7.29
N VAL A 132 -22.48 -11.64 -8.26
CA VAL A 132 -22.01 -13.00 -8.57
C VAL A 132 -20.56 -13.01 -9.02
N ASN A 133 -20.13 -12.03 -9.83
CA ASN A 133 -18.75 -11.90 -10.28
C ASN A 133 -17.79 -11.52 -9.15
N LEU A 134 -18.18 -10.60 -8.26
CA LEU A 134 -17.42 -10.26 -7.05
C LEU A 134 -17.26 -11.49 -6.15
N HIS A 135 -18.34 -12.25 -5.93
CA HIS A 135 -18.35 -13.45 -5.11
C HIS A 135 -17.45 -14.55 -5.68
N ASN A 136 -17.44 -14.73 -7.01
CA ASN A 136 -16.53 -15.64 -7.70
C ASN A 136 -15.05 -15.25 -7.53
N ALA A 137 -14.71 -13.96 -7.67
CA ALA A 137 -13.34 -13.46 -7.57
C ALA A 137 -12.81 -13.50 -6.13
N LEU A 138 -13.59 -13.02 -5.16
CA LEU A 138 -13.24 -13.09 -3.73
C LEU A 138 -13.00 -14.54 -3.29
N HIS A 139 -14.01 -15.40 -3.46
CA HIS A 139 -13.96 -16.75 -2.90
C HIS A 139 -12.78 -17.56 -3.46
N SER A 140 -12.53 -17.49 -4.77
CA SER A 140 -11.42 -18.21 -5.42
C SER A 140 -10.04 -17.71 -5.00
N LYS A 141 -9.88 -16.40 -4.73
CA LYS A 141 -8.60 -15.84 -4.28
C LYS A 141 -8.36 -16.00 -2.78
N ILE A 142 -9.41 -15.95 -1.96
CA ILE A 142 -9.30 -16.19 -0.51
C ILE A 142 -8.92 -17.64 -0.23
N ILE A 143 -9.60 -18.62 -0.82
CA ILE A 143 -9.27 -20.03 -0.61
C ILE A 143 -7.87 -20.40 -1.11
N ALA A 144 -7.43 -19.80 -2.23
CA ALA A 144 -6.06 -19.96 -2.73
C ALA A 144 -5.01 -19.32 -1.81
N GLY A 145 -5.30 -18.14 -1.26
CA GLY A 145 -4.45 -17.48 -0.26
C GLY A 145 -4.32 -18.32 1.01
N MET A 146 -5.44 -18.74 1.61
CA MET A 146 -5.44 -19.63 2.78
C MET A 146 -4.63 -20.91 2.56
N ARG A 147 -4.80 -21.54 1.39
CA ARG A 147 -4.13 -22.80 1.02
C ARG A 147 -2.63 -22.67 0.73
N SER A 148 -2.07 -21.46 0.68
CA SER A 148 -0.60 -21.28 0.63
C SER A 148 0.08 -21.43 2.00
N VAL A 149 -0.70 -21.46 3.10
CA VAL A 149 -0.19 -21.55 4.48
C VAL A 149 -0.80 -22.72 5.26
N GLY A 150 -2.07 -23.07 5.05
CA GLY A 150 -2.75 -24.12 5.80
C GLY A 150 -3.70 -24.98 4.95
N SER A 151 -3.90 -26.24 5.34
CA SER A 151 -4.91 -27.09 4.73
C SER A 151 -6.30 -26.61 5.13
N VAL A 152 -7.02 -26.00 4.20
CA VAL A 152 -8.36 -25.43 4.42
C VAL A 152 -9.40 -26.11 3.55
N THR A 153 -10.44 -26.64 4.20
CA THR A 153 -11.66 -27.14 3.56
C THR A 153 -12.38 -25.99 2.86
N ASP A 154 -12.75 -26.20 1.60
CA ASP A 154 -13.61 -25.28 0.86
C ASP A 154 -15.05 -25.73 1.05
N ARG A 155 -15.87 -24.87 1.66
CA ARG A 155 -17.29 -25.12 1.94
C ARG A 155 -18.20 -24.38 0.94
N GLY A 156 -17.60 -23.76 -0.07
CA GLY A 156 -18.27 -23.19 -1.23
C GLY A 156 -18.85 -21.77 -1.06
N LYS A 157 -19.43 -21.31 -2.16
CA LYS A 157 -20.19 -20.06 -2.28
C LYS A 157 -21.65 -20.34 -1.93
N LYS A 158 -22.19 -19.59 -0.98
CA LYS A 158 -23.53 -19.77 -0.41
C LYS A 158 -24.39 -18.51 -0.57
N THR A 159 -25.66 -18.61 -0.23
CA THR A 159 -26.60 -17.47 -0.21
C THR A 159 -27.31 -17.38 1.12
N ALA A 160 -27.52 -16.16 1.63
CA ALA A 160 -28.18 -15.92 2.91
C ALA A 160 -28.84 -14.53 2.96
N ASN A 161 -29.90 -14.40 3.77
CA ASN A 161 -30.66 -13.16 3.98
C ASN A 161 -29.99 -12.25 5.05
N PHE A 162 -28.68 -12.02 4.93
CA PHE A 162 -27.96 -11.14 5.85
C PHE A 162 -28.20 -9.66 5.51
N HIS A 163 -28.46 -8.83 6.53
CA HIS A 163 -28.77 -7.40 6.36
C HIS A 163 -27.73 -6.68 5.48
N VAL A 164 -26.44 -6.87 5.77
CA VAL A 164 -25.33 -6.18 5.06
C VAL A 164 -25.20 -6.58 3.58
N LEU A 165 -25.87 -7.66 3.16
CA LEU A 165 -25.93 -8.11 1.76
C LEU A 165 -27.25 -7.70 1.07
N ARG A 166 -28.29 -7.39 1.84
CA ARG A 166 -29.63 -7.04 1.35
C ARG A 166 -29.84 -5.53 1.21
N GLU A 167 -29.38 -4.74 2.18
CA GLU A 167 -29.57 -3.28 2.22
C GLU A 167 -28.38 -2.51 1.60
N SER A 168 -27.45 -3.21 0.92
CA SER A 168 -26.31 -2.62 0.21
C SER A 168 -26.66 -2.39 -1.26
N ASN A 169 -26.55 -1.15 -1.73
CA ASN A 169 -26.90 -0.74 -3.10
C ASN A 169 -25.83 -1.11 -4.16
N MET A 170 -24.73 -1.71 -3.73
CA MET A 170 -23.59 -2.10 -4.57
C MET A 170 -23.27 -3.59 -4.37
N PRO A 171 -22.52 -4.23 -5.30
CA PRO A 171 -22.08 -5.61 -5.18
C PRO A 171 -21.50 -5.96 -3.81
N ALA A 172 -22.18 -6.85 -3.09
CA ALA A 172 -21.94 -7.14 -1.68
C ALA A 172 -21.68 -8.63 -1.40
N VAL A 173 -20.60 -8.92 -0.67
CA VAL A 173 -20.21 -10.28 -0.26
C VAL A 173 -19.79 -10.29 1.22
N LEU A 174 -20.12 -11.36 1.94
CA LEU A 174 -19.65 -11.64 3.30
C LEU A 174 -18.73 -12.87 3.27
N THR A 175 -17.63 -12.84 4.01
CA THR A 175 -16.63 -13.93 4.06
C THR A 175 -16.55 -14.52 5.45
N GLU A 176 -16.67 -15.85 5.56
CA GLU A 176 -16.62 -16.60 6.82
C GLU A 176 -15.27 -17.32 6.90
N ASN A 177 -14.32 -16.70 7.57
CA ASN A 177 -12.91 -17.05 7.46
C ASN A 177 -12.51 -18.05 8.53
N LEU A 178 -12.91 -19.31 8.32
CA LEU A 178 -12.75 -20.44 9.25
C LEU A 178 -13.67 -20.38 10.48
N PHE A 179 -13.67 -21.44 11.29
CA PHE A 179 -14.50 -21.61 12.49
C PHE A 179 -13.70 -21.38 13.79
N ILE A 180 -14.11 -20.40 14.61
CA ILE A 180 -13.35 -19.98 15.81
C ILE A 180 -13.40 -20.99 16.97
N ASP A 181 -14.43 -21.83 16.99
CA ASP A 181 -14.68 -22.87 18.00
C ASP A 181 -13.99 -24.20 17.68
N THR A 182 -13.69 -24.46 16.41
CA THR A 182 -12.90 -25.64 15.99
C THR A 182 -11.40 -25.42 16.18
N VAL A 183 -10.75 -26.33 16.92
CA VAL A 183 -9.33 -26.20 17.32
C VAL A 183 -8.36 -26.08 16.13
N ALA A 184 -8.58 -26.84 15.04
CA ALA A 184 -7.71 -26.81 13.86
C ALA A 184 -7.76 -25.44 13.16
N ASP A 185 -8.96 -24.97 12.87
CA ASP A 185 -9.26 -23.64 12.33
C ASP A 185 -8.73 -22.52 13.24
N ALA A 186 -8.97 -22.61 14.56
CA ALA A 186 -8.47 -21.66 15.54
C ALA A 186 -6.93 -21.60 15.63
N ASN A 187 -6.22 -22.69 15.34
CA ASN A 187 -4.76 -22.71 15.26
C ASN A 187 -4.24 -21.99 14.00
N LEU A 188 -4.97 -22.06 12.87
CA LEU A 188 -4.69 -21.23 11.70
C LEU A 188 -4.99 -19.75 11.97
N LEU A 189 -6.10 -19.44 12.67
CA LEU A 189 -6.46 -18.07 13.06
C LEU A 189 -5.49 -17.42 14.06
N LYS A 190 -4.72 -18.20 14.81
CA LYS A 190 -3.59 -17.72 15.64
C LYS A 190 -2.32 -17.43 14.84
N ASN A 191 -2.20 -17.94 13.61
CA ASN A 191 -0.99 -17.81 12.80
C ASN A 191 -1.01 -16.51 11.99
N ALA A 192 -0.10 -15.59 12.29
CA ALA A 192 0.04 -14.32 11.61
C ALA A 192 0.21 -14.46 10.09
N SER A 193 0.97 -15.45 9.60
CA SER A 193 1.16 -15.63 8.15
C SER A 193 -0.12 -16.12 7.46
N PHE A 194 -0.96 -16.90 8.15
CA PHE A 194 -2.25 -17.33 7.64
C PHE A 194 -3.26 -16.17 7.56
N LEU A 195 -3.29 -15.28 8.57
CA LEU A 195 -4.10 -14.06 8.53
C LEU A 195 -3.65 -13.14 7.37
N THR A 196 -2.35 -12.98 7.17
CA THR A 196 -1.79 -12.21 6.05
C THR A 196 -2.08 -12.85 4.69
N ALA A 197 -2.01 -14.17 4.56
CA ALA A 197 -2.37 -14.87 3.33
C ALA A 197 -3.88 -14.77 3.02
N THR A 198 -4.72 -14.82 4.05
CA THR A 198 -6.16 -14.56 3.98
C THR A 198 -6.46 -13.13 3.51
N ALA A 199 -5.77 -12.13 4.05
CA ALA A 199 -5.93 -10.74 3.65
C ALA A 199 -5.44 -10.47 2.21
N ASN A 200 -4.33 -11.08 1.80
CA ASN A 200 -3.87 -11.05 0.42
C ASN A 200 -4.89 -11.67 -0.54
N GLY A 201 -5.52 -12.78 -0.16
CA GLY A 201 -6.59 -13.41 -0.95
C GLY A 201 -7.81 -12.50 -1.16
N HIS A 202 -8.25 -11.77 -0.13
CA HIS A 202 -9.31 -10.77 -0.27
C HIS A 202 -8.89 -9.64 -1.23
N ALA A 203 -7.71 -9.05 -1.01
CA ALA A 203 -7.21 -7.93 -1.81
C ALA A 203 -7.04 -8.31 -3.30
N GLN A 204 -6.51 -9.51 -3.59
CA GLN A 204 -6.42 -10.04 -4.96
C GLN A 204 -7.80 -10.33 -5.57
N GLY A 205 -8.77 -10.81 -4.80
CA GLY A 205 -10.14 -11.02 -5.28
C GLY A 205 -10.84 -9.72 -5.66
N ILE A 206 -10.67 -8.68 -4.82
CA ILE A 206 -11.15 -7.32 -5.08
C ILE A 206 -10.48 -6.73 -6.33
N ALA A 207 -9.16 -6.84 -6.44
CA ALA A 207 -8.39 -6.33 -7.57
C ALA A 207 -8.75 -7.05 -8.89
N GLN A 208 -8.96 -8.37 -8.85
CA GLN A 208 -9.44 -9.14 -10.00
C GLN A 208 -10.84 -8.70 -10.44
N TYR A 209 -11.77 -8.51 -9.49
CA TYR A 209 -13.13 -8.07 -9.80
C TYR A 209 -13.17 -6.67 -10.41
N LEU A 210 -12.40 -5.72 -9.85
CA LEU A 210 -12.31 -4.35 -10.34
C LEU A 210 -11.40 -4.18 -11.58
N GLY A 211 -10.77 -5.26 -12.07
CA GLY A 211 -9.90 -5.21 -13.24
C GLY A 211 -8.60 -4.41 -13.04
N LEU A 212 -8.10 -4.28 -11.82
CA LEU A 212 -6.95 -3.42 -11.46
C LEU A 212 -5.58 -3.93 -11.98
N GLY A 213 -5.58 -4.92 -12.86
CA GLY A 213 -4.40 -5.68 -13.27
C GLY A 213 -3.91 -6.64 -12.19
N THR A 214 -2.76 -7.27 -12.46
CA THR A 214 -1.95 -7.88 -11.40
C THR A 214 -1.55 -6.81 -10.38
N PRO A 215 -1.21 -7.19 -9.13
CA PRO A 215 -0.45 -6.28 -8.28
C PRO A 215 0.82 -5.82 -9.02
N PRO A 216 1.37 -4.64 -8.67
CA PRO A 216 2.75 -4.29 -8.99
C PRO A 216 3.68 -5.51 -8.90
N PRO A 217 4.47 -5.83 -9.95
CA PRO A 217 5.49 -6.87 -9.82
C PRO A 217 6.36 -6.57 -8.60
N SER A 218 6.66 -7.62 -7.83
CA SER A 218 7.31 -7.60 -6.52
C SER A 218 8.80 -7.24 -6.60
N TYR A 219 9.05 -6.07 -7.18
CA TYR A 219 10.33 -5.40 -7.20
C TYR A 219 10.78 -5.16 -5.76
N THR A 220 11.93 -5.73 -5.43
CA THR A 220 12.74 -5.28 -4.32
C THR A 220 14.16 -5.14 -4.84
N THR A 221 14.84 -4.06 -4.48
CA THR A 221 16.27 -3.90 -4.75
C THR A 221 16.98 -3.45 -3.50
N THR A 222 18.19 -3.95 -3.30
CA THR A 222 19.09 -3.53 -2.22
C THR A 222 20.26 -2.81 -2.87
N VAL A 223 20.61 -1.64 -2.34
CA VAL A 223 21.82 -0.91 -2.71
C VAL A 223 22.65 -0.72 -1.45
N ASP A 224 23.78 -1.41 -1.43
CA ASP A 224 24.84 -1.38 -0.44
C ASP A 224 25.91 -0.34 -0.85
N ASN A 225 26.65 0.28 0.08
CA ASN A 225 27.64 1.30 -0.24
C ASN A 225 28.87 0.81 -1.05
N ALA A 226 29.06 -0.51 -1.21
CA ALA A 226 30.02 -1.11 -2.14
C ALA A 226 29.40 -1.44 -3.52
N THR A 227 28.11 -1.19 -3.74
CA THR A 227 27.43 -1.53 -5.01
C THR A 227 27.94 -0.67 -6.16
N ALA A 228 28.64 -1.31 -7.10
CA ALA A 228 29.33 -0.63 -8.21
C ALA A 228 28.40 0.28 -9.03
N GLY A 229 28.76 1.56 -9.14
CA GLY A 229 27.98 2.57 -9.87
C GLY A 229 26.63 2.94 -9.24
N ARG A 230 26.35 2.47 -8.00
CA ARG A 230 25.10 2.70 -7.29
C ARG A 230 25.23 3.47 -5.98
N PHE A 231 26.44 3.82 -5.56
CA PHE A 231 26.69 4.62 -4.36
C PHE A 231 27.70 5.74 -4.64
N THR A 232 27.41 6.94 -4.13
CA THR A 232 28.27 8.14 -4.27
C THR A 232 28.33 8.89 -2.94
N ALA A 233 29.53 9.25 -2.49
CA ALA A 233 29.72 10.09 -1.31
C ALA A 233 30.93 11.03 -1.50
N SER A 234 30.97 12.15 -0.77
CA SER A 234 32.09 13.07 -0.80
C SER A 234 33.34 12.48 -0.10
N ALA A 235 34.52 13.06 -0.36
CA ALA A 235 35.77 12.67 0.30
C ALA A 235 35.75 12.84 1.84
N ASN A 236 34.74 13.52 2.40
CA ASN A 236 34.57 13.64 3.84
C ASN A 236 34.05 12.34 4.50
N TRP A 237 33.50 11.39 3.72
CA TRP A 237 32.92 10.15 4.23
C TRP A 237 33.96 9.03 4.28
N GLY A 238 34.44 8.74 5.50
CA GLY A 238 35.35 7.64 5.76
C GLY A 238 34.67 6.28 5.55
N THR A 239 35.49 5.23 5.43
CA THR A 239 35.05 3.84 5.27
C THR A 239 35.45 3.02 6.49
N SER A 240 34.56 2.19 7.03
CA SER A 240 34.82 1.35 8.20
C SER A 240 34.22 -0.04 8.03
N SER A 241 34.95 -1.06 8.46
CA SER A 241 34.46 -2.45 8.57
C SER A 241 34.34 -2.90 10.04
N PHE A 242 34.48 -1.99 11.01
CA PHE A 242 34.60 -2.29 12.44
C PHE A 242 33.43 -3.11 13.00
N SER A 243 32.18 -2.65 12.80
CA SER A 243 31.03 -3.33 13.36
C SER A 243 30.64 -4.58 12.57
N ALA A 244 30.40 -5.69 13.27
CA ALA A 244 29.84 -6.92 12.70
C ALA A 244 28.37 -6.79 12.29
N GLN A 245 27.70 -5.68 12.63
CA GLN A 245 26.32 -5.39 12.23
C GLN A 245 26.21 -4.71 10.85
N ARG A 246 27.31 -4.47 10.13
CA ARG A 246 27.28 -3.85 8.80
C ARG A 246 26.61 -4.73 7.75
N HIS A 247 26.01 -4.13 6.73
CA HIS A 247 25.72 -4.86 5.50
C HIS A 247 27.04 -4.99 4.68
N GLY A 248 27.09 -5.94 3.74
CA GLY A 248 28.23 -6.08 2.83
C GLY A 248 29.59 -6.23 3.52
N ALA A 249 30.58 -5.48 3.03
CA ALA A 249 31.99 -5.57 3.44
C ALA A 249 32.42 -4.45 4.40
N ASP A 250 31.89 -3.26 4.22
CA ASP A 250 32.20 -2.02 4.94
C ASP A 250 31.00 -1.06 4.87
N TYR A 251 30.98 -0.04 5.73
CA TYR A 251 30.01 1.06 5.74
C TYR A 251 30.73 2.42 5.71
N ARG A 252 30.02 3.48 5.32
CA ARG A 252 30.53 4.85 5.36
C ARG A 252 30.14 5.59 6.64
N PHE A 253 31.03 6.42 7.14
CA PHE A 253 30.81 7.22 8.35
C PHE A 253 31.23 8.68 8.16
N ALA A 254 30.56 9.56 8.90
CA ALA A 254 30.64 11.01 8.73
C ALA A 254 30.55 11.76 10.07
N ASN A 255 31.39 12.78 10.24
CA ASN A 255 31.14 13.79 11.27
C ASN A 255 29.95 14.68 10.86
N PRO A 256 29.00 14.97 11.79
CA PRO A 256 27.87 15.85 11.52
C PRO A 256 28.34 17.30 11.32
N VAL A 257 27.71 18.03 10.39
CA VAL A 257 28.00 19.44 10.05
C VAL A 257 26.71 20.12 9.60
N LEU A 258 26.56 21.44 9.76
CA LEU A 258 25.39 22.15 9.25
C LEU A 258 25.56 22.59 7.78
N ALA A 259 25.82 21.62 6.90
CA ALA A 259 26.05 21.83 5.46
C ALA A 259 25.54 20.66 4.62
N SER A 260 25.21 20.93 3.35
CA SER A 260 24.72 19.93 2.40
C SER A 260 25.86 19.03 1.90
N ASP A 261 26.02 17.89 2.55
CA ASP A 261 26.89 16.78 2.17
C ASP A 261 26.14 15.47 2.49
N ALA A 262 26.04 14.57 1.52
CA ALA A 262 25.23 13.36 1.63
C ALA A 262 25.84 12.18 0.86
N ALA A 263 25.71 11.00 1.46
CA ALA A 263 25.97 9.72 0.85
C ALA A 263 24.70 9.24 0.10
N TRP A 264 24.76 9.25 -1.22
CA TRP A 264 23.65 8.96 -2.12
C TRP A 264 23.65 7.51 -2.60
N PHE A 265 22.47 6.89 -2.53
CA PHE A 265 22.14 5.58 -3.06
C PHE A 265 21.30 5.74 -4.33
N LYS A 266 21.83 5.23 -5.45
CA LYS A 266 21.23 5.33 -6.78
C LYS A 266 20.37 4.11 -7.11
N VAL A 267 19.07 4.33 -7.30
CA VAL A 267 18.07 3.27 -7.43
C VAL A 267 17.33 3.40 -8.77
N ASN A 268 17.15 2.28 -9.48
CA ASN A 268 16.36 2.21 -10.70
C ASN A 268 14.91 1.80 -10.41
N ILE A 269 14.01 2.77 -10.30
CA ILE A 269 12.60 2.53 -10.03
C ILE A 269 11.89 2.11 -11.34
N PRO A 270 11.35 0.89 -11.46
CA PRO A 270 10.91 0.34 -12.75
C PRO A 270 9.60 0.96 -13.27
N ALA A 271 8.76 1.48 -12.37
CA ALA A 271 7.49 2.11 -12.68
C ALA A 271 7.09 3.07 -11.55
N ALA A 272 6.29 4.09 -11.84
CA ALA A 272 5.78 4.97 -10.79
C ALA A 272 4.86 4.19 -9.82
N GLY A 273 4.77 4.65 -8.56
CA GLY A 273 3.89 4.07 -7.54
C GLY A 273 4.45 4.18 -6.14
N ASN A 274 3.84 3.44 -5.20
CA ASN A 274 4.26 3.39 -3.81
C ASN A 274 5.40 2.40 -3.59
N TYR A 275 6.40 2.80 -2.82
CA TYR A 275 7.52 1.94 -2.43
C TYR A 275 7.84 2.16 -0.95
N ARG A 276 7.99 1.07 -0.20
CA ARG A 276 8.58 1.10 1.14
C ARG A 276 10.10 1.23 1.01
N VAL A 277 10.67 2.16 1.75
CA VAL A 277 12.11 2.31 1.89
C VAL A 277 12.51 1.74 3.26
N ASP A 278 13.34 0.70 3.24
CA ASP A 278 14.04 0.20 4.41
C ASP A 278 15.50 0.68 4.36
N VAL A 279 16.09 0.92 5.53
CA VAL A 279 17.51 1.22 5.70
C VAL A 279 18.17 0.17 6.58
N TRP A 280 19.46 0.00 6.39
CA TRP A 280 20.35 -0.77 7.25
C TRP A 280 21.46 0.15 7.72
N HIS A 281 21.90 -0.06 8.95
CA HIS A 281 23.11 0.54 9.52
C HIS A 281 23.61 -0.34 10.67
N PRO A 282 24.89 -0.27 11.06
CA PRO A 282 25.35 -0.75 12.37
C PRO A 282 24.87 0.24 13.45
N ALA A 283 24.75 -0.20 14.70
CA ALA A 283 24.37 0.65 15.82
C ALA A 283 25.45 0.72 16.90
N ASP A 284 25.70 1.92 17.40
CA ASP A 284 26.65 2.23 18.47
C ASP A 284 26.19 3.49 19.23
N PRO A 285 26.34 3.59 20.57
CA PRO A 285 25.98 4.78 21.33
C PRO A 285 26.65 6.09 20.86
N GLY A 286 27.81 6.00 20.18
CA GLY A 286 28.53 7.12 19.57
C GLY A 286 28.09 7.48 18.16
N TYR A 287 27.01 6.90 17.63
CA TYR A 287 26.39 7.28 16.35
C TYR A 287 25.26 8.30 16.54
N SER A 288 24.86 8.95 15.45
CA SER A 288 23.90 10.06 15.51
C SER A 288 22.51 9.59 15.93
N SER A 289 21.93 10.28 16.92
CA SER A 289 20.55 10.07 17.35
C SER A 289 19.51 10.61 16.36
N SER A 290 19.94 11.34 15.32
CA SER A 290 19.07 12.03 14.38
C SER A 290 19.76 12.20 13.02
N ALA A 291 20.05 11.08 12.36
CA ALA A 291 20.65 11.03 11.02
C ALA A 291 19.57 11.27 9.93
N PRO A 292 19.60 12.39 9.20
CA PRO A 292 18.61 12.69 8.16
C PRO A 292 18.80 11.79 6.93
N HIS A 293 17.75 11.05 6.57
CA HIS A 293 17.64 10.32 5.32
C HIS A 293 16.69 11.08 4.41
N VAL A 294 17.18 11.55 3.26
CA VAL A 294 16.43 12.31 2.25
C VAL A 294 15.98 11.37 1.15
N ILE A 295 14.67 11.30 0.88
CA ILE A 295 14.06 10.50 -0.18
C ILE A 295 13.55 11.44 -1.27
N VAL A 296 13.99 11.21 -2.51
CA VAL A 296 13.52 11.94 -3.71
C VAL A 296 12.18 11.35 -4.17
N THR A 297 11.07 11.99 -3.78
CA THR A 297 9.71 11.52 -4.11
C THR A 297 9.13 12.24 -5.34
N ALA A 298 8.02 11.74 -5.86
CA ALA A 298 7.32 12.34 -7.00
C ALA A 298 6.76 13.76 -6.73
N SER A 299 6.62 14.17 -5.46
CA SER A 299 6.18 15.51 -5.05
C SER A 299 7.29 16.38 -4.44
N GLY A 300 8.55 15.94 -4.53
CA GLY A 300 9.72 16.64 -3.98
C GLY A 300 10.49 15.81 -2.96
N ASN A 301 11.51 16.41 -2.34
CA ASN A 301 12.32 15.71 -1.34
C ASN A 301 11.58 15.64 0.00
N GLN A 302 11.56 14.45 0.62
CA GLN A 302 11.07 14.22 1.98
C GLN A 302 12.23 13.76 2.86
N SER A 303 12.22 14.11 4.14
CA SER A 303 13.31 13.75 5.08
C SER A 303 12.77 12.97 6.27
N VAL A 304 13.46 11.90 6.65
CA VAL A 304 13.19 11.10 7.85
C VAL A 304 14.45 10.99 8.68
N ASN A 305 14.39 11.37 9.96
CA ASN A 305 15.53 11.28 10.86
C ASN A 305 15.55 9.93 11.58
N VAL A 306 16.69 9.23 11.52
CA VAL A 306 16.88 7.90 12.09
C VAL A 306 17.82 7.99 13.29
N ASP A 307 17.42 7.40 14.42
CA ASP A 307 18.32 7.17 15.56
C ASP A 307 19.19 5.94 15.27
N GLN A 308 20.47 6.18 15.01
CA GLN A 308 21.44 5.15 14.63
C GLN A 308 22.12 4.48 15.83
N ARG A 309 21.76 4.84 17.06
CA ARG A 309 22.33 4.24 18.29
C ARG A 309 21.70 2.91 18.67
N THR A 310 20.62 2.52 18.00
CA THR A 310 19.81 1.33 18.31
C THR A 310 19.32 0.64 17.03
N GLY A 311 18.91 -0.64 17.12
CA GLY A 311 18.28 -1.38 16.03
C GLY A 311 19.19 -1.75 14.85
N GLY A 312 20.50 -1.53 14.96
CA GLY A 312 21.45 -1.84 13.90
C GLY A 312 21.62 -3.33 13.62
N GLY A 313 22.14 -3.66 12.44
CA GLY A 313 22.21 -5.04 11.96
C GLY A 313 20.86 -5.64 11.56
N THR A 314 19.85 -4.79 11.30
CA THR A 314 18.53 -5.19 10.82
C THR A 314 17.98 -4.19 9.81
N TRP A 315 17.06 -4.64 8.95
CA TRP A 315 16.34 -3.78 8.02
C TRP A 315 15.23 -3.00 8.73
N ARG A 316 15.35 -1.67 8.79
CA ARG A 316 14.38 -0.77 9.43
C ARG A 316 13.62 0.04 8.38
N SER A 317 12.31 -0.14 8.27
CA SER A 317 11.47 0.71 7.40
C SER A 317 11.48 2.16 7.90
N ILE A 318 11.78 3.11 7.01
CA ILE A 318 11.68 4.56 7.30
C ILE A 318 10.43 5.21 6.70
N GLY A 319 9.65 4.47 5.89
CA GLY A 319 8.34 4.92 5.39
C GLY A 319 7.95 4.28 4.06
N THR A 320 6.76 4.64 3.58
CA THR A 320 6.28 4.35 2.22
C THR A 320 6.16 5.66 1.47
N PHE A 321 6.76 5.74 0.28
CA PHE A 321 6.92 6.95 -0.51
C PHE A 321 6.37 6.75 -1.92
N SER A 322 5.74 7.78 -2.49
CA SER A 322 5.34 7.79 -3.90
C SER A 322 6.54 8.17 -4.76
N LEU A 323 7.07 7.22 -5.53
CA LEU A 323 8.29 7.39 -6.32
C LEU A 323 7.98 7.44 -7.83
N ALA A 324 8.73 8.28 -8.54
CA ALA A 324 8.71 8.32 -10.00
C ALA A 324 9.66 7.26 -10.59
N ALA A 325 9.29 6.71 -11.76
CA ALA A 325 10.14 5.77 -12.49
C ALA A 325 11.50 6.36 -12.90
N GLY A 326 12.48 5.51 -13.15
CA GLY A 326 13.81 5.85 -13.68
C GLY A 326 14.96 5.65 -12.69
N ASP A 327 16.17 5.80 -13.22
CA ASP A 327 17.44 5.52 -12.55
C ASP A 327 18.10 6.80 -11.99
N ARG A 328 17.98 7.01 -10.68
CA ARG A 328 18.31 8.29 -10.01
C ARG A 328 18.96 8.09 -8.65
N ASP A 329 19.74 9.07 -8.20
CA ASP A 329 20.06 9.20 -6.78
C ASP A 329 18.75 9.43 -6.03
N LEU A 330 18.37 8.45 -5.22
CA LEU A 330 17.01 8.35 -4.68
C LEU A 330 16.96 8.58 -3.18
N ILE A 331 17.94 8.03 -2.46
CA ILE A 331 18.02 8.08 -1.00
C ILE A 331 19.39 8.64 -0.62
N GLY A 332 19.43 9.75 0.10
CA GLY A 332 20.64 10.41 0.55
C GLY A 332 20.73 10.44 2.06
N VAL A 333 21.73 9.78 2.65
CA VAL A 333 22.03 9.95 4.08
C VAL A 333 22.85 11.22 4.21
N SER A 334 22.27 12.27 4.77
CA SER A 334 22.94 13.56 4.91
C SER A 334 23.68 13.66 6.24
N ARG A 335 24.83 14.33 6.25
CA ARG A 335 25.47 14.75 7.50
C ARG A 335 24.93 16.08 8.05
N TRP A 336 23.89 16.66 7.44
CA TRP A 336 23.24 17.90 7.89
C TRP A 336 22.40 17.70 9.15
N THR A 337 23.05 17.57 10.30
CA THR A 337 22.41 17.44 11.61
C THR A 337 23.21 18.15 12.70
N SER A 338 22.53 18.59 13.76
CA SER A 338 23.14 19.09 14.99
C SER A 338 23.27 18.00 16.07
N ALA A 339 22.76 16.80 15.82
CA ALA A 339 22.91 15.67 16.73
C ALA A 339 24.36 15.14 16.71
N ALA A 340 24.97 15.08 17.90
CA ALA A 340 26.30 14.53 18.10
C ALA A 340 26.38 13.02 17.74
N GLY A 341 27.61 12.54 17.53
CA GLY A 341 27.90 11.18 17.08
C GLY A 341 27.99 11.06 15.56
N TYR A 342 28.66 10.00 15.08
CA TYR A 342 28.85 9.79 13.64
C TYR A 342 27.54 9.48 12.92
N VAL A 343 27.33 10.11 11.76
CA VAL A 343 26.28 9.72 10.81
C VAL A 343 26.81 8.57 9.95
N ILE A 344 26.02 7.50 9.82
CA ILE A 344 26.41 6.26 9.15
C ILE A 344 25.55 6.02 7.90
N ALA A 345 26.18 5.62 6.79
CA ALA A 345 25.53 5.23 5.55
C ALA A 345 26.07 3.86 5.11
N ASP A 346 25.19 2.86 5.09
CA ASP A 346 25.53 1.44 4.92
C ASP A 346 24.74 0.86 3.72
N ALA A 347 23.51 0.40 3.92
CA ALA A 347 22.67 -0.07 2.81
C ALA A 347 21.23 0.42 2.89
N VAL A 348 20.58 0.51 1.72
CA VAL A 348 19.14 0.80 1.57
C VAL A 348 18.47 -0.31 0.78
N ARG A 349 17.18 -0.54 1.05
CA ARG A 349 16.34 -1.46 0.28
C ARG A 349 15.03 -0.79 -0.08
N VAL A 350 14.65 -0.88 -1.34
CA VAL A 350 13.42 -0.28 -1.87
C VAL A 350 12.52 -1.39 -2.40
N THR A 351 11.38 -1.59 -1.75
CA THR A 351 10.40 -2.62 -2.11
C THR A 351 9.14 -1.94 -2.62
N ARG A 352 8.66 -2.32 -3.82
CA ARG A 352 7.35 -1.89 -4.31
C ARG A 352 6.27 -2.53 -3.45
N VAL A 353 5.32 -1.74 -2.97
CA VAL A 353 4.26 -2.19 -2.07
C VAL A 353 2.88 -2.08 -2.70
#